data_AF-Q2LDI8-F1
#
_entry.id   AF-Q2LDI8-F1
#
_cell.length_a   1.000
_cell.length_b   1.000
_cell.length_c   1.000
_cell.angle_alpha   90.00
_cell.angle_beta   90.00
_cell.angle_gamma   90.00
#
_symmetry.space_group_name_H-M   'P 1'
#
loop_
_entity.id
_entity.type
_entity.pdbx_description
1 polymer ?
#
loop_
_entity_poly.entity_id
_entity_poly.type
_entity_poly.pdbx_seq_one_letter_code
_entity_poly.pdbx_strand_id
1 'polypeptide(L)' 'AANSTQPIHMVYVPSHLYHMLFELFKNAMRATVESHESSLVLPPIKVMVALGEEDLSIKMSDRGGG' A
#
# COMPACT_ATOMS: atom_id res chain seq x y z
N ALA A 1 -18.52 -4.69 -16.61
CA ALA A 1 -17.58 -3.80 -15.92
C ALA A 1 -18.09 -3.65 -14.48
N ALA A 2 -17.36 -4.18 -13.50
CA ALA A 2 -17.78 -4.12 -12.10
C ALA A 2 -17.91 -2.64 -11.66
N ASN A 3 -19.00 -2.31 -10.97
CA ASN A 3 -19.30 -0.97 -10.47
C ASN A 3 -18.17 -0.45 -9.58
N SER A 4 -17.52 0.64 -9.98
CA SER A 4 -16.35 1.24 -9.32
C SER A 4 -16.66 1.99 -8.00
N THR A 5 -17.82 1.78 -7.39
CA THR A 5 -18.32 2.56 -6.24
C THR A 5 -18.60 1.73 -4.99
N GLN A 6 -18.56 0.41 -5.07
CA GLN A 6 -18.73 -0.43 -3.88
C GLN A 6 -17.39 -0.63 -3.15
N PRO A 7 -17.36 -0.49 -1.80
CA PRO A 7 -16.18 -0.83 -1.02
C PRO A 7 -15.75 -2.30 -1.25
N ILE A 8 -14.44 -2.54 -1.35
CA ILE A 8 -13.89 -3.88 -1.52
C ILE A 8 -13.85 -4.58 -0.16
N HIS A 9 -14.42 -5.78 -0.10
CA HIS A 9 -14.39 -6.65 1.08
C HIS A 9 -13.88 -8.05 0.69
N MET A 10 -13.27 -8.74 1.65
CA MET A 10 -12.88 -10.14 1.49
C MET A 10 -13.03 -10.89 2.82
N VAL A 11 -13.18 -12.21 2.75
CA VAL A 11 -13.08 -13.08 3.92
C VAL A 11 -11.60 -13.33 4.19
N TYR A 12 -11.07 -12.77 5.27
CA TYR A 12 -9.67 -12.93 5.65
C TYR A 12 -9.48 -12.73 7.15
N VAL A 13 -8.34 -13.17 7.69
CA VAL A 13 -7.96 -12.92 9.08
C VAL A 13 -7.36 -11.50 9.17
N PRO A 14 -8.01 -10.54 9.85
CA PRO A 14 -7.57 -9.13 9.81
C PRO A 14 -6.15 -8.91 10.32
N SER A 15 -5.72 -9.67 11.33
CA SER A 15 -4.37 -9.56 11.90
C SER A 15 -3.27 -9.95 10.92
N HIS A 16 -3.48 -10.95 10.07
CA HIS A 16 -2.50 -11.37 9.06
C HIS A 16 -2.32 -10.28 8.01
N LEU A 17 -3.43 -9.69 7.53
CA LEU A 17 -3.39 -8.59 6.57
C LEU A 17 -2.72 -7.36 7.18
N TYR A 18 -3.08 -7.00 8.41
CA TYR A 18 -2.46 -5.90 9.13
C TYR A 18 -0.95 -6.09 9.27
N HIS A 19 -0.50 -7.28 9.65
CA HIS A 19 0.93 -7.54 9.85
C HIS A 19 1.72 -7.37 8.56
N MET A 20 1.23 -7.92 7.43
CA MET A 20 1.88 -7.73 6.12
C MET A 20 1.92 -6.26 5.72
N LEU A 21 0.80 -5.53 5.82
CA LEU A 21 0.74 -4.13 5.45
C LEU A 21 1.61 -3.25 6.36
N PHE A 22 1.65 -3.55 7.66
CA PHE A 22 2.47 -2.84 8.63
C PHE A 22 3.97 -2.94 8.31
N GLU A 23 4.46 -4.16 8.03
CA GLU A 23 5.85 -4.35 7.64
C GLU A 23 6.20 -3.64 6.32
N LEU A 24 5.32 -3.74 5.31
CA LEU A 24 5.51 -3.04 4.04
C LEU A 24 5.53 -1.50 4.22
N PHE A 25 4.64 -0.96 5.05
CA PHE A 25 4.61 0.48 5.34
C PHE A 25 5.88 0.95 6.05
N LYS A 26 6.41 0.19 7.03
CA LYS A 26 7.68 0.55 7.67
C LYS A 26 8.81 0.66 6.65
N ASN A 27 8.92 -0.30 5.75
CA ASN A 27 9.95 -0.31 4.70
C ASN A 27 9.79 0.88 3.76
N ALA A 28 8.59 1.09 3.22
CA ALA A 28 8.29 2.18 2.31
C ALA A 28 8.50 3.57 2.95
N MET A 29 8.07 3.75 4.20
CA MET A 29 8.27 5.00 4.95
C MET A 29 9.75 5.27 5.19
N ARG A 30 10.51 4.26 5.64
CA ARG A 30 11.95 4.37 5.85
C ARG A 30 12.67 4.78 4.56
N ALA A 31 12.44 4.05 3.47
CA ALA A 31 13.07 4.35 2.19
C ALA A 31 12.72 5.76 1.68
N THR A 32 11.45 6.17 1.85
CA THR A 32 11.01 7.53 1.48
C THR A 32 11.72 8.62 2.28
N VAL A 33 11.89 8.44 3.59
CA VAL A 33 12.57 9.42 4.45
C VAL A 33 14.07 9.47 4.17
N GLU A 34 14.74 8.31 4.11
CA GLU A 34 16.19 8.21 3.87
C GLU A 34 16.58 8.72 2.47
N SER A 35 15.71 8.61 1.47
CA SER A 35 15.98 9.15 0.13
C SER A 35 15.67 10.65 -0.02
N HIS A 36 15.04 11.28 0.96
CA HIS A 36 14.60 12.67 0.93
C HIS A 36 15.16 13.51 2.09
N GLU A 37 16.35 13.18 2.60
CA GLU A 37 16.98 13.88 3.74
C GLU A 37 17.06 15.41 3.59
N SER A 38 17.21 15.90 2.35
CA SER A 38 17.31 17.33 2.04
C SER A 38 15.97 18.01 1.77
N SER A 39 14.85 17.28 1.87
CA SER A 39 13.51 17.81 1.61
C SER A 39 12.66 17.80 2.88
N LEU A 40 12.02 18.94 3.18
CA LEU A 40 11.01 19.02 4.23
C LEU A 40 9.65 18.42 3.80
N VAL A 41 9.50 18.15 2.51
CA VAL A 41 8.27 17.57 1.93
C VAL A 41 8.58 16.17 1.42
N LEU A 42 7.88 15.19 1.98
CA LEU A 42 8.00 13.79 1.60
C LEU A 42 6.92 13.42 0.57
N PRO A 43 7.25 12.63 -0.46
CA PRO A 43 6.24 12.12 -1.38
C PRO A 43 5.33 11.10 -0.66
N PRO A 44 4.03 11.05 -1.00
CA PRO A 44 3.12 10.11 -0.38
C PRO A 44 3.35 8.68 -0.87
N ILE A 45 3.17 7.72 0.03
CA ILE A 45 3.02 6.30 -0.33
C ILE A 45 1.61 6.10 -0.88
N LYS A 46 1.51 5.56 -2.09
CA LYS A 46 0.23 5.28 -2.76
C LYS A 46 -0.13 3.82 -2.60
N VAL A 47 -1.40 3.56 -2.24
CA VAL A 47 -1.95 2.21 -2.15
C VAL A 47 -3.09 2.06 -3.15
N MET A 48 -3.08 0.96 -3.89
CA MET A 48 -4.14 0.57 -4.81
C MET A 48 -4.67 -0.80 -4.39
N VAL A 49 -5.97 -0.89 -4.19
CA VAL A 49 -6.68 -2.15 -3.92
C VAL A 49 -7.52 -2.46 -5.14
N ALA A 50 -7.28 -3.62 -5.75
CA ALA A 50 -8.01 -4.10 -6.92
C ALA A 50 -8.56 -5.49 -6.63
N LEU A 51 -9.82 -5.70 -6.99
CA LEU A 51 -10.48 -7.01 -6.93
C LEU A 51 -10.74 -7.47 -8.36
N GLY A 52 -10.09 -8.56 -8.75
CA GLY A 52 -10.38 -9.30 -9.97
C GLY A 52 -11.41 -10.41 -9.73
N GLU A 53 -11.59 -11.27 -10.73
CA GLU A 53 -12.49 -12.44 -10.62
C GLU A 53 -11.92 -13.51 -9.67
N GLU A 54 -10.60 -13.63 -9.58
CA GLU A 54 -9.89 -14.61 -8.75
C GLU A 54 -9.07 -13.96 -7.64
N ASP A 55 -8.35 -12.87 -7.97
CA ASP A 55 -7.37 -12.26 -7.08
C ASP A 55 -7.86 -10.96 -6.43
N LEU A 56 -7.49 -10.75 -5.17
CA LEU A 56 -7.44 -9.44 -4.54
C LEU A 56 -5.98 -8.96 -4.46
N SER A 57 -5.66 -7.89 -5.17
CA SER A 57 -4.32 -7.32 -5.22
C SER A 57 -4.24 -6.00 -4.44
N ILE A 58 -3.25 -5.89 -3.55
CA ILE A 58 -2.91 -4.64 -2.85
C ILE A 58 -1.52 -4.22 -3.30
N LYS A 59 -1.43 -3.14 -4.06
CA LYS A 59 -0.15 -2.56 -4.51
C LYS A 59 0.21 -1.36 -3.66
N MET A 60 1.37 -1.40 -3.01
CA MET A 60 2.00 -0.26 -2.36
C MET A 60 3.07 0.32 -3.27
N SER A 61 3.13 1.64 -3.39
CA SER A 61 4.12 2.33 -4.22
C SER A 61 4.63 3.56 -3.49
N ASP A 62 5.91 3.56 -3.18
CA ASP A 62 6.63 4.69 -2.61
C ASP A 62 7.53 5.36 -3.66
N ARG A 63 8.28 6.38 -3.21
CA ARG A 63 9.33 7.03 -4.01
C ARG A 63 10.65 7.01 -3.25
N GLY A 64 10.97 5.88 -2.62
CA GLY A 64 12.15 5.67 -1.78
C GLY A 64 13.47 5.48 -2.54
N GLY A 65 13.45 5.49 -3.88
CA GLY A 65 14.66 5.39 -4.70
C GLY A 65 15.06 3.96 -5.12
N GLY A 66 14.28 2.93 -4.76
CA GLY A 66 14.48 1.54 -5.17
C GLY A 66 13.35 0.63 -4.71
#